data_AF-N9THH0-F1
#
_entry.id   AF-N9THH0-F1
#
_cell.length_a   1.000
_cell.length_b   1.000
_cell.length_c   1.000
_cell.angle_alpha   90.00
_cell.angle_beta   90.00
_cell.angle_gamma   90.00
#
_symmetry.space_group_name_H-M   'P 1'
#
loop_
_entity.id
_entity.type
_entity.pdbx_description
1 polymer ?
#
loop_
_entity_poly.entity_id
_entity_poly.type
_entity_poly.pdbx_seq_one_letter_code
_entity_poly.pdbx_strand_id
1 'polypeptide(L)'
;MNINQQQDLFALLINKYINTEMNTKTAIKSLDDLRQFPIQTSPQFIRIIQEACKQGNFEVLQYFCEKFPSFIDQPNVQGETPLFIATAYNKLEIAEYLIKHGASTNHLLPTGDSYLHWIAASPPSSLKNSIINGVIAKYPEIVKTNNIIQETPMHIAALAGDIDVVNKLIECGGQPTDKTIRCIDVYGYAQASGNKELMDLLKPLCKKDQIIQEQKLMGIAGYAISRPDSSSLPSSNSNSSTNDTISDNEDTFNIECIELDPNEDTTVEGLYKKYQTYNLPKQSKLKKFMNKIVKYPSINQFKRETMVLIKEAFLSRRMMEQPNKYGKGKKYRIISLDGGGIKVLMEVILLQRLSAEFPDMFVNCNLFCGCSASSVVAVTLSMGYNLDGLMKLIEHVIRYSFKKDSIQSVTNSKYINDYLRAFGEVAFGNLKLHDLPRHVLIPSFLIDSGIDSETRHCKSEAFNNIIPGNDTEKVADVCLRSAAAPSYYKPYQNYVDGGIVDNVPCGVAWPYLIGAKGIGIDPKDIVCLSLSAGRPTPAHLDAQKIGNGGLVQWAPVLADLFMLARRDETVKEGKLLFGERFLRVDPILPGQILLDNVEQIEEVKRIAQSYDLEEIRKWMREYWE
;
A
#
# COMPACT_ATOMS: atom_id res chain seq x y z
N MET A 1 -13.42 19.86 -34.31
CA MET A 1 -12.84 19.08 -33.20
C MET A 1 -13.91 18.13 -32.71
N ASN A 2 -13.64 16.84 -32.60
CA ASN A 2 -14.66 15.89 -32.12
C ASN A 2 -14.87 16.08 -30.60
N ILE A 3 -15.96 15.51 -30.06
CA ILE A 3 -16.33 15.69 -28.63
C ILE A 3 -15.19 15.24 -27.71
N ASN A 4 -14.49 14.16 -28.03
CA ASN A 4 -13.38 13.66 -27.21
C ASN A 4 -12.20 14.63 -27.19
N GLN A 5 -11.79 15.13 -28.35
CA GLN A 5 -10.75 16.16 -28.46
C GLN A 5 -11.14 17.41 -27.67
N GLN A 6 -12.42 17.83 -27.70
CA GLN A 6 -12.92 18.98 -26.92
C GLN A 6 -12.78 18.74 -25.42
N GLN A 7 -13.11 17.55 -24.95
CA GLN A 7 -12.92 17.17 -23.55
C GLN A 7 -11.43 17.12 -23.16
N ASP A 8 -10.55 16.64 -24.04
CA ASP A 8 -9.11 16.63 -23.82
C ASP A 8 -8.53 18.04 -23.70
N LEU A 9 -8.97 18.97 -24.58
CA LEU A 9 -8.57 20.37 -24.51
C LEU A 9 -9.07 21.04 -23.23
N PHE A 10 -10.31 20.79 -22.82
CA PHE A 10 -10.86 21.31 -21.56
C PHE A 10 -10.07 20.78 -20.36
N ALA A 11 -9.72 19.49 -20.34
CA ALA A 11 -8.88 18.90 -19.31
C ALA A 11 -7.49 19.54 -19.26
N LEU A 12 -6.87 19.81 -20.42
CA LEU A 12 -5.58 20.50 -20.51
C LEU A 12 -5.66 21.93 -19.96
N LEU A 13 -6.71 22.67 -20.31
CA LEU A 13 -6.92 24.04 -19.81
C LEU A 13 -7.16 24.07 -18.30
N ILE A 14 -7.96 23.15 -17.77
CA ILE A 14 -8.18 23.00 -16.32
C ILE A 14 -6.86 22.66 -15.61
N ASN A 15 -6.10 21.70 -16.12
CA ASN A 15 -4.80 21.32 -15.55
C ASN A 15 -3.81 22.49 -15.56
N LYS A 16 -3.74 23.23 -16.67
CA LYS A 16 -2.90 24.43 -16.76
C LYS A 16 -3.31 25.46 -15.72
N TYR A 17 -4.61 25.76 -15.62
CA TYR A 17 -5.14 26.71 -14.63
C TYR A 17 -4.73 26.32 -13.21
N ILE A 18 -5.01 25.08 -12.82
CA ILE A 18 -4.69 24.55 -11.49
C ILE A 18 -3.19 24.69 -11.17
N ASN A 19 -2.33 24.30 -12.11
CA ASN A 19 -0.89 24.22 -11.86
C ASN A 19 -0.16 25.55 -11.95
N THR A 20 -0.68 26.52 -12.71
CA THR A 20 0.08 27.75 -13.05
C THR A 20 -0.62 29.04 -12.66
N GLU A 21 -1.95 29.07 -12.57
CA GLU A 21 -2.72 30.32 -12.47
C GLU A 21 -3.55 30.43 -11.18
N MET A 22 -4.00 29.30 -10.60
CA MET A 22 -4.89 29.23 -9.43
C MET A 22 -4.38 30.02 -8.21
N ASN A 23 -3.07 30.03 -7.96
CA ASN A 23 -2.48 30.73 -6.80
C ASN A 23 -1.87 32.09 -7.14
N THR A 24 -2.25 32.65 -8.29
CA THR A 24 -1.77 33.97 -8.73
C THR A 24 -2.82 35.03 -8.46
N LYS A 25 -2.42 36.32 -8.44
CA LYS A 25 -3.36 37.45 -8.32
C LYS A 25 -4.36 37.56 -9.48
N THR A 26 -4.12 36.82 -10.57
CA THR A 26 -5.00 36.78 -11.75
C THR A 26 -5.92 35.56 -11.74
N ALA A 27 -5.93 34.74 -10.69
CA ALA A 27 -6.66 33.47 -10.62
C ALA A 27 -8.14 33.60 -11.00
N ILE A 28 -8.85 34.60 -10.47
CA ILE A 28 -10.27 34.81 -10.78
C ILE A 28 -10.48 35.30 -12.21
N LYS A 29 -9.61 36.21 -12.69
CA LYS A 29 -9.65 36.70 -14.07
C LYS A 29 -9.42 35.55 -15.08
N SER A 30 -8.42 34.71 -14.81
CA SER A 30 -8.13 33.52 -15.61
C SER A 30 -9.30 32.53 -15.63
N LEU A 31 -9.94 32.29 -14.48
CA LEU A 31 -11.17 31.50 -14.39
C LEU A 31 -12.29 32.13 -15.22
N ASP A 32 -12.47 33.44 -15.11
CA ASP A 32 -13.48 34.19 -15.86
C ASP A 32 -13.26 34.06 -17.38
N ASP A 33 -12.01 34.14 -17.84
CA ASP A 33 -11.61 33.98 -19.24
C ASP A 33 -11.87 32.55 -19.73
N LEU A 34 -11.62 31.53 -18.89
CA LEU A 34 -11.91 30.12 -19.22
C LEU A 34 -13.40 29.83 -19.40
N ARG A 35 -14.30 30.63 -18.80
CA ARG A 35 -15.76 30.49 -19.01
C ARG A 35 -16.22 30.86 -20.42
N GLN A 36 -15.38 31.49 -21.24
CA GLN A 36 -15.70 31.70 -22.66
C GLN A 36 -15.85 30.35 -23.39
N PHE A 37 -15.32 29.27 -22.82
CA PHE A 37 -15.50 27.90 -23.27
C PHE A 37 -16.52 27.18 -22.37
N PRO A 38 -17.26 26.17 -22.87
CA PRO A 38 -18.18 25.36 -22.07
C PRO A 38 -17.41 24.36 -21.18
N ILE A 39 -16.35 24.81 -20.52
CA ILE A 39 -15.39 24.01 -19.75
C ILE A 39 -16.04 23.34 -18.53
N GLN A 40 -17.15 23.92 -18.03
CA GLN A 40 -18.00 23.35 -17.00
C GLN A 40 -18.70 22.06 -17.40
N THR A 41 -18.80 21.77 -18.71
CA THR A 41 -19.31 20.47 -19.18
C THR A 41 -18.26 19.36 -19.03
N SER A 42 -17.01 19.72 -18.72
CA SER A 42 -15.97 18.75 -18.49
C SER A 42 -16.14 18.07 -17.13
N PRO A 43 -16.03 16.73 -17.06
CA PRO A 43 -15.95 16.01 -15.80
C PRO A 43 -14.80 16.47 -14.90
N GLN A 44 -13.75 17.06 -15.49
CA GLN A 44 -12.59 17.55 -14.76
C GLN A 44 -12.80 18.92 -14.10
N PHE A 45 -13.89 19.64 -14.43
CA PHE A 45 -14.12 21.00 -13.93
C PHE A 45 -14.22 21.07 -12.41
N ILE A 46 -14.78 20.01 -11.80
CA ILE A 46 -14.88 19.89 -10.34
C ILE A 46 -13.49 19.91 -9.65
N ARG A 47 -12.42 19.52 -10.34
CA ARG A 47 -11.06 19.52 -9.75
C ARG A 47 -10.58 20.90 -9.33
N ILE A 48 -11.14 21.97 -9.91
CA ILE A 48 -10.74 23.33 -9.56
C ILE A 48 -11.15 23.65 -8.11
N ILE A 49 -12.42 23.42 -7.73
CA ILE A 49 -12.86 23.63 -6.35
C ILE A 49 -12.20 22.63 -5.38
N GLN A 50 -11.95 21.41 -5.82
CA GLN A 50 -11.29 20.38 -5.01
C GLN A 50 -9.84 20.77 -4.67
N GLU A 51 -9.08 21.21 -5.67
CA GLU A 51 -7.70 21.64 -5.44
C GLU A 51 -7.66 22.96 -4.65
N ALA A 52 -8.62 23.87 -4.85
CA ALA A 52 -8.77 25.06 -4.01
C ALA A 52 -9.01 24.69 -2.53
N CYS A 53 -9.88 23.71 -2.26
CA CYS A 53 -10.12 23.19 -0.91
C CYS A 53 -8.85 22.58 -0.30
N LYS A 54 -8.12 21.78 -1.07
CA LYS A 54 -6.87 21.14 -0.64
C LYS A 54 -5.76 22.15 -0.33
N GLN A 55 -5.59 23.15 -1.18
CA GLN A 55 -4.52 24.15 -1.03
C GLN A 55 -4.85 25.25 -0.03
N GLY A 56 -6.11 25.38 0.39
CA GLY A 56 -6.53 26.48 1.27
C GLY A 56 -6.84 27.77 0.49
N ASN A 57 -7.12 27.69 -0.81
CA ASN A 57 -7.37 28.86 -1.66
C ASN A 57 -8.82 29.35 -1.49
N PHE A 58 -8.99 30.27 -0.55
CA PHE A 58 -10.30 30.82 -0.18
C PHE A 58 -10.94 31.64 -1.32
N GLU A 59 -10.14 32.38 -2.09
CA GLU A 59 -10.64 33.25 -3.16
C GLU A 59 -11.33 32.44 -4.27
N VAL A 60 -10.67 31.37 -4.76
CA VAL A 60 -11.22 30.48 -5.78
C VAL A 60 -12.42 29.70 -5.23
N LEU A 61 -12.38 29.27 -3.97
CA LEU A 61 -13.50 28.63 -3.31
C LEU A 61 -14.74 29.53 -3.27
N GLN A 62 -14.60 30.77 -2.80
CA GLN A 62 -15.69 31.75 -2.72
C GLN A 62 -16.31 31.96 -4.10
N TYR A 63 -15.46 32.14 -5.12
CA TYR A 63 -15.91 32.29 -6.50
C TYR A 63 -16.73 31.08 -6.98
N PHE A 64 -16.29 29.86 -6.66
CA PHE A 64 -17.04 28.64 -7.01
C PHE A 64 -18.38 28.54 -6.27
N CYS A 65 -18.42 28.86 -4.98
CA CYS A 65 -19.67 28.86 -4.21
C CYS A 65 -20.68 29.86 -4.76
N GLU A 66 -20.23 31.03 -5.23
CA GLU A 66 -21.11 32.07 -5.79
C GLU A 66 -21.56 31.76 -7.23
N LYS A 67 -20.66 31.30 -8.09
CA LYS A 67 -20.92 31.15 -9.54
C LYS A 67 -21.34 29.75 -9.94
N PHE A 68 -20.94 28.73 -9.17
CA PHE A 68 -21.11 27.31 -9.49
C PHE A 68 -21.64 26.50 -8.30
N PRO A 69 -22.78 26.90 -7.69
CA PRO A 69 -23.29 26.24 -6.48
C PRO A 69 -23.62 24.76 -6.69
N SER A 70 -23.94 24.32 -7.91
CA SER A 70 -24.19 22.90 -8.24
C SER A 70 -22.96 22.00 -8.06
N PHE A 71 -21.76 22.56 -7.95
CA PHE A 71 -20.50 21.83 -7.81
C PHE A 71 -20.06 21.68 -6.34
N ILE A 72 -20.74 22.33 -5.38
CA ILE A 72 -20.39 22.31 -3.95
C ILE A 72 -20.47 20.89 -3.36
N ASP A 73 -21.45 20.09 -3.80
CA ASP A 73 -21.68 18.72 -3.33
C ASP A 73 -21.33 17.66 -4.38
N GLN A 74 -20.77 18.05 -5.51
CA GLN A 74 -20.44 17.08 -6.56
C GLN A 74 -19.19 16.27 -6.14
N PRO A 75 -19.30 14.93 -6.04
CA PRO A 75 -18.18 14.12 -5.59
C PRO A 75 -17.15 13.90 -6.70
N ASN A 76 -15.89 13.65 -6.32
CA ASN A 76 -14.88 13.07 -7.21
C ASN A 76 -15.18 11.58 -7.49
N VAL A 77 -14.29 10.92 -8.24
CA VAL A 77 -14.41 9.49 -8.58
C VAL A 77 -14.31 8.58 -7.35
N GLN A 78 -13.72 9.05 -6.25
CA GLN A 78 -13.67 8.37 -4.95
C GLN A 78 -14.94 8.60 -4.10
N GLY A 79 -15.88 9.42 -4.57
CA GLY A 79 -17.09 9.77 -3.85
C GLY A 79 -16.91 10.94 -2.86
N GLU A 80 -15.75 11.59 -2.82
CA GLU A 80 -15.44 12.68 -1.90
C GLU A 80 -15.98 14.01 -2.45
N THR A 81 -16.79 14.71 -1.66
CA THR A 81 -17.21 16.08 -1.97
C THR A 81 -16.10 17.08 -1.60
N PRO A 82 -16.12 18.32 -2.12
CA PRO A 82 -15.23 19.40 -1.68
C PRO A 82 -15.11 19.53 -0.15
N LEU A 83 -16.20 19.27 0.59
CA LEU A 83 -16.21 19.29 2.05
C LEU A 83 -15.32 18.20 2.66
N PHE A 84 -15.35 16.96 2.14
CA PHE A 84 -14.46 15.89 2.60
C PHE A 84 -13.00 16.22 2.31
N ILE A 85 -12.69 16.77 1.13
CA ILE A 85 -11.34 17.16 0.74
C ILE A 85 -10.79 18.25 1.66
N ALA A 86 -11.57 19.30 1.95
CA ALA A 86 -11.15 20.35 2.87
C ALA A 86 -10.77 19.77 4.25
N THR A 87 -11.57 18.86 4.78
CA THR A 87 -11.32 18.20 6.07
C THR A 87 -10.12 17.27 6.02
N ALA A 88 -9.93 16.51 4.93
CA ALA A 88 -8.77 15.63 4.72
C ALA A 88 -7.42 16.37 4.81
N TYR A 89 -7.40 17.61 4.30
CA TYR A 89 -6.22 18.48 4.29
C TYR A 89 -6.19 19.48 5.46
N ASN A 90 -7.00 19.24 6.50
CA ASN A 90 -7.09 20.06 7.71
C ASN A 90 -7.39 21.55 7.45
N LYS A 91 -8.18 21.86 6.43
CA LYS A 91 -8.64 23.22 6.09
C LYS A 91 -10.02 23.45 6.70
N LEU A 92 -10.10 23.47 8.03
CA LEU A 92 -11.38 23.53 8.75
C LEU A 92 -12.14 24.84 8.51
N GLU A 93 -11.45 25.95 8.23
CA GLU A 93 -12.07 27.24 7.87
C GLU A 93 -12.78 27.16 6.51
N ILE A 94 -12.19 26.45 5.55
CA ILE A 94 -12.83 26.15 4.27
C ILE A 94 -14.01 25.21 4.47
N ALA A 95 -13.85 24.17 5.30
CA ALA A 95 -14.94 23.26 5.60
C ALA A 95 -16.12 23.98 6.25
N GLU A 96 -15.87 24.88 7.20
CA GLU A 96 -16.89 25.73 7.81
C GLU A 96 -17.56 26.64 6.77
N TYR A 97 -16.78 27.24 5.87
CA TYR A 97 -17.30 28.08 4.79
C TYR A 97 -18.20 27.30 3.84
N LEU A 98 -17.79 26.10 3.41
CA LEU A 98 -18.58 25.20 2.56
C LEU A 98 -19.92 24.82 3.23
N ILE A 99 -19.88 24.47 4.52
CA ILE A 99 -21.09 24.15 5.30
C ILE A 99 -22.04 25.35 5.37
N LYS A 100 -21.51 26.56 5.62
CA LYS A 100 -22.30 27.82 5.59
C LYS A 100 -22.94 28.09 4.22
N HIS A 101 -22.33 27.59 3.13
CA HIS A 101 -22.82 27.74 1.76
C HIS A 101 -23.58 26.52 1.24
N GLY A 102 -24.06 25.66 2.15
CA GLY A 102 -25.01 24.60 1.83
C GLY A 102 -24.40 23.24 1.51
N ALA A 103 -23.08 23.05 1.70
CA ALA A 103 -22.47 21.73 1.54
C ALA A 103 -23.12 20.69 2.48
N SER A 104 -23.40 19.53 1.92
CA SER A 104 -24.04 18.42 2.62
C SER A 104 -23.08 17.74 3.59
N THR A 105 -23.49 17.69 4.87
CA THR A 105 -22.75 17.00 5.93
C THR A 105 -23.28 15.59 6.22
N ASN A 106 -24.32 15.14 5.50
CA ASN A 106 -24.89 13.79 5.65
C ASN A 106 -24.56 12.86 4.47
N HIS A 107 -23.76 13.34 3.50
CA HIS A 107 -23.21 12.50 2.45
C HIS A 107 -22.35 11.38 3.04
N LEU A 108 -22.52 10.17 2.52
CA LEU A 108 -21.73 9.00 2.88
C LEU A 108 -20.78 8.66 1.73
N LEU A 109 -19.52 8.42 2.07
CA LEU A 109 -18.56 7.92 1.10
C LEU A 109 -18.92 6.48 0.67
N PRO A 110 -18.37 5.98 -0.45
CA PRO A 110 -18.53 4.58 -0.86
C PRO A 110 -18.03 3.55 0.18
N THR A 111 -17.19 3.98 1.13
CA THR A 111 -16.73 3.22 2.30
C THR A 111 -17.74 3.20 3.45
N GLY A 112 -18.86 3.90 3.33
CA GLY A 112 -19.83 4.12 4.40
C GLY A 112 -19.41 5.16 5.44
N ASP A 113 -18.23 5.78 5.30
CA ASP A 113 -17.79 6.85 6.20
C ASP A 113 -18.69 8.08 6.04
N SER A 114 -19.24 8.54 7.16
CA SER A 114 -19.92 9.83 7.25
C SER A 114 -18.95 10.98 7.43
N TYR A 115 -19.42 12.21 7.25
CA TYR A 115 -18.59 13.39 7.51
C TYR A 115 -18.05 13.44 8.95
N LEU A 116 -18.80 12.91 9.93
CA LEU A 116 -18.33 12.82 11.32
C LEU A 116 -17.10 11.92 11.49
N HIS A 117 -16.96 10.84 10.70
CA HIS A 117 -15.76 9.98 10.75
C HIS A 117 -14.51 10.79 10.38
N TRP A 118 -14.61 11.58 9.31
CA TRP A 118 -13.50 12.35 8.78
C TRP A 118 -13.12 13.52 9.67
N ILE A 119 -14.09 14.31 10.10
CA ILE A 119 -13.78 15.45 10.97
C ILE A 119 -13.27 14.96 12.33
N ALA A 120 -13.72 13.81 12.85
CA ALA A 120 -13.19 13.23 14.09
C ALA A 120 -11.68 12.92 14.01
N ALA A 121 -11.17 12.55 12.83
CA ALA A 121 -9.75 12.27 12.60
C ALA A 121 -8.88 13.54 12.48
N SER A 122 -9.48 14.70 12.21
CA SER A 122 -8.73 15.97 12.10
C SER A 122 -8.13 16.42 13.45
N PRO A 123 -7.05 17.22 13.46
CA PRO A 123 -6.44 17.70 14.68
C PRO A 123 -7.42 18.43 15.62
N PRO A 124 -7.27 18.29 16.96
CA PRO A 124 -8.13 18.99 17.91
C PRO A 124 -8.10 20.51 17.71
N SER A 125 -9.27 21.14 17.64
CA SER A 125 -9.42 22.59 17.59
C SER A 125 -10.82 23.03 18.03
N SER A 126 -10.98 24.28 18.46
CA SER A 126 -12.29 24.85 18.76
C SER A 126 -13.22 24.87 17.55
N LEU A 127 -12.67 25.10 16.36
CA LEU A 127 -13.42 25.08 15.10
C LEU A 127 -13.93 23.69 14.76
N LYS A 128 -13.09 22.64 14.93
CA LYS A 128 -13.49 21.23 14.80
C LYS A 128 -14.71 20.93 15.67
N ASN A 129 -14.65 21.30 16.96
CA ASN A 129 -15.75 21.09 17.91
C ASN A 129 -17.02 21.86 17.51
N SER A 130 -16.89 23.10 17.05
CA SER A 130 -18.01 23.90 16.53
C SER A 130 -18.69 23.22 15.33
N ILE A 131 -17.92 22.74 14.36
CA ILE A 131 -18.44 22.05 13.17
C ILE A 131 -19.13 20.73 13.58
N ILE A 132 -18.50 19.92 14.44
CA ILE A 132 -19.10 18.68 14.94
C ILE A 132 -20.45 18.95 15.61
N ASN A 133 -20.53 19.99 16.46
CA ASN A 133 -21.78 20.38 17.10
C ASN A 133 -22.85 20.77 16.07
N GLY A 134 -22.48 21.55 15.05
CA GLY A 134 -23.40 21.94 13.97
C GLY A 134 -23.90 20.74 13.17
N VAL A 135 -23.02 19.79 12.85
CA VAL A 135 -23.36 18.57 12.11
C VAL A 135 -24.31 17.69 12.92
N ILE A 136 -24.01 17.43 14.19
CA ILE A 136 -24.84 16.60 15.07
C ILE A 136 -26.19 17.27 15.33
N ALA A 137 -26.23 18.60 15.51
CA ALA A 137 -27.48 19.33 15.70
C ALA A 137 -28.41 19.22 14.48
N LYS A 138 -27.84 19.16 13.28
CA LYS A 138 -28.60 19.02 12.03
C LYS A 138 -28.99 17.57 11.72
N TYR A 139 -28.13 16.61 12.07
CA TYR A 139 -28.29 15.18 11.78
C TYR A 139 -27.91 14.31 12.99
N PRO A 140 -28.73 14.21 14.05
CA PRO A 140 -28.37 13.51 15.29
C PRO A 140 -28.01 12.03 15.08
N GLU A 141 -28.64 11.36 14.13
CA GLU A 141 -28.42 9.96 13.77
C GLU A 141 -27.01 9.66 13.23
N ILE A 142 -26.30 10.67 12.70
CA ILE A 142 -24.99 10.50 12.08
C ILE A 142 -23.90 10.07 13.08
N VAL A 143 -24.15 10.27 14.38
CA VAL A 143 -23.31 9.79 15.50
C VAL A 143 -23.22 8.26 15.55
N LYS A 144 -24.24 7.56 15.05
CA LYS A 144 -24.35 6.09 15.05
C LYS A 144 -24.10 5.47 13.68
N THR A 145 -23.64 6.26 12.70
CA THR A 145 -23.34 5.73 11.38
C THR A 145 -22.17 4.77 11.45
N ASN A 146 -22.31 3.64 10.78
CA ASN A 146 -21.27 2.62 10.67
C ASN A 146 -20.70 2.65 9.25
N ASN A 147 -19.37 2.67 9.14
CA ASN A 147 -18.72 2.41 7.85
C ASN A 147 -18.71 0.91 7.52
N ILE A 148 -18.13 0.52 6.39
CA ILE A 148 -18.12 -0.89 5.91
C ILE A 148 -17.45 -1.88 6.88
N ILE A 149 -16.62 -1.41 7.83
CA ILE A 149 -16.01 -2.25 8.86
C ILE A 149 -16.66 -2.08 10.24
N GLN A 150 -17.84 -1.45 10.28
CA GLN A 150 -18.59 -1.13 11.49
C GLN A 150 -17.83 -0.26 12.49
N GLU A 151 -16.93 0.61 12.02
CA GLU A 151 -16.45 1.72 12.84
C GLU A 151 -17.54 2.80 12.89
N THR A 152 -17.68 3.41 14.07
CA THR A 152 -18.46 4.63 14.30
C THR A 152 -17.53 5.84 14.35
N PRO A 153 -18.03 7.09 14.25
CA PRO A 153 -17.20 8.29 14.45
C PRO A 153 -16.45 8.29 15.79
N MET A 154 -17.03 7.64 16.82
CA MET A 154 -16.42 7.55 18.15
C MET A 154 -15.17 6.65 18.17
N HIS A 155 -15.15 5.57 17.37
CA HIS A 155 -13.94 4.76 17.20
C HIS A 155 -12.79 5.63 16.65
N ILE A 156 -13.08 6.45 15.64
CA ILE A 156 -12.09 7.32 15.01
C ILE A 156 -11.61 8.40 15.99
N ALA A 157 -12.52 9.06 16.71
CA ALA A 157 -12.17 10.04 17.74
C ALA A 157 -11.31 9.43 18.85
N ALA A 158 -11.63 8.20 19.27
CA ALA A 158 -10.87 7.50 20.30
C ALA A 158 -9.45 7.12 19.83
N LEU A 159 -9.29 6.74 18.56
CA LEU A 159 -7.98 6.48 17.96
C LEU A 159 -7.14 7.75 17.85
N ALA A 160 -7.77 8.88 17.53
CA ALA A 160 -7.13 10.19 17.53
C ALA A 160 -6.75 10.68 18.94
N GLY A 161 -7.27 10.03 19.98
CA GLY A 161 -7.03 10.42 21.37
C GLY A 161 -7.80 11.67 21.79
N ASP A 162 -8.84 12.06 21.05
CA ASP A 162 -9.58 13.30 21.24
C ASP A 162 -10.74 13.11 22.25
N ILE A 163 -10.44 13.42 23.51
CA ILE A 163 -11.36 13.23 24.64
C ILE A 163 -12.60 14.10 24.50
N ASP A 164 -12.46 15.34 24.02
CA ASP A 164 -13.58 16.28 23.90
C ASP A 164 -14.61 15.76 22.90
N VAL A 165 -14.14 15.28 21.74
CA VAL A 165 -15.02 14.69 20.72
C VAL A 165 -15.64 13.39 21.22
N VAL A 166 -14.88 12.54 21.91
CA VAL A 166 -15.42 11.29 22.49
C VAL A 166 -16.53 11.60 23.50
N ASN A 167 -16.31 12.52 24.44
CA ASN A 167 -17.34 12.98 25.38
C ASN A 167 -18.56 13.52 24.64
N LYS A 168 -18.35 14.36 23.61
CA LYS A 168 -19.44 14.91 22.82
C LYS A 168 -20.28 13.84 22.13
N LEU A 169 -19.63 12.83 21.54
CA LEU A 169 -20.33 11.73 20.88
C LEU A 169 -21.08 10.85 21.89
N ILE A 170 -20.56 10.67 23.12
CA ILE A 170 -21.26 9.97 24.21
C ILE A 170 -22.51 10.76 24.63
N GLU A 171 -22.39 12.06 24.87
CA GLU A 171 -23.52 12.94 25.21
C GLU A 171 -24.64 12.88 24.15
N CYS A 172 -24.27 12.71 22.88
CA CYS A 172 -25.19 12.67 21.75
C CYS A 172 -25.68 11.24 21.42
N GLY A 173 -25.44 10.27 22.31
CA GLY A 173 -26.01 8.92 22.24
C GLY A 173 -25.19 7.89 21.46
N GLY A 174 -23.94 8.18 21.11
CA GLY A 174 -22.98 7.18 20.63
C GLY A 174 -22.62 6.20 21.74
N GLN A 175 -22.36 4.94 21.38
CA GLN A 175 -22.09 3.89 22.37
C GLN A 175 -20.60 3.53 22.38
N PRO A 176 -19.89 3.71 23.51
CA PRO A 176 -18.52 3.23 23.68
C PRO A 176 -18.36 1.71 23.50
N THR A 177 -19.46 0.97 23.59
CA THR A 177 -19.50 -0.50 23.50
C THR A 177 -19.82 -1.00 22.09
N ASP A 178 -20.09 -0.10 21.14
CA ASP A 178 -20.21 -0.46 19.72
C ASP A 178 -18.93 -1.17 19.28
N LYS A 179 -19.08 -2.22 18.47
CA LYS A 179 -17.97 -3.06 18.01
C LYS A 179 -17.87 -3.06 16.50
N THR A 180 -16.63 -2.95 16.04
CA THR A 180 -16.27 -3.18 14.64
C THR A 180 -16.49 -4.64 14.22
N ILE A 181 -16.38 -4.95 12.92
CA ILE A 181 -16.42 -6.33 12.39
C ILE A 181 -15.35 -7.25 13.02
N ARG A 182 -14.30 -6.66 13.61
CA ARG A 182 -13.22 -7.38 14.30
C ARG A 182 -13.46 -7.53 15.81
N CYS A 183 -14.68 -7.23 16.28
CA CYS A 183 -15.09 -7.28 17.69
C CYS A 183 -14.30 -6.33 18.61
N ILE A 184 -13.69 -5.28 18.06
CA ILE A 184 -12.97 -4.24 18.82
C ILE A 184 -13.95 -3.10 19.11
N ASP A 185 -14.01 -2.67 20.38
CA ASP A 185 -14.82 -1.54 20.86
C ASP A 185 -14.03 -0.22 20.87
N VAL A 186 -14.69 0.88 21.27
CA VAL A 186 -14.08 2.22 21.33
C VAL A 186 -12.91 2.27 22.32
N TYR A 187 -12.95 1.52 23.42
CA TYR A 187 -11.83 1.43 24.36
C TYR A 187 -10.60 0.79 23.70
N GLY A 188 -10.78 -0.24 22.87
CA GLY A 188 -9.69 -0.83 22.08
C GLY A 188 -8.99 0.19 21.15
N TYR A 189 -9.74 1.13 20.57
CA TYR A 189 -9.19 2.23 19.76
C TYR A 189 -8.45 3.25 20.65
N ALA A 190 -9.00 3.58 21.82
CA ALA A 190 -8.32 4.46 22.80
C ALA A 190 -6.99 3.87 23.29
N GLN A 191 -6.89 2.55 23.46
CA GLN A 191 -5.61 1.90 23.80
C GLN A 191 -4.53 2.13 22.75
N ALA A 192 -4.91 2.20 21.47
CA ALA A 192 -3.98 2.47 20.38
C ALA A 192 -3.53 3.93 20.34
N SER A 193 -4.35 4.88 20.80
CA SER A 193 -3.99 6.30 20.92
C SER A 193 -2.89 6.54 21.96
N GLY A 194 -2.83 5.72 23.01
CA GLY A 194 -1.92 5.91 24.15
C GLY A 194 -2.36 7.02 25.13
N ASN A 195 -3.50 7.68 24.89
CA ASN A 195 -4.04 8.69 25.79
C ASN A 195 -4.62 8.04 27.06
N LYS A 196 -3.90 8.19 28.18
CA LYS A 196 -4.27 7.57 29.48
C LYS A 196 -5.59 8.08 30.03
N GLU A 197 -5.84 9.38 29.93
CA GLU A 197 -7.07 10.00 30.42
C GLU A 197 -8.29 9.49 29.64
N LEU A 198 -8.16 9.37 28.32
CA LEU A 198 -9.18 8.76 27.48
C LEU A 198 -9.43 7.28 27.81
N MET A 199 -8.35 6.53 28.06
CA MET A 199 -8.48 5.12 28.48
C MET A 199 -9.19 5.02 29.82
N ASP A 200 -8.86 5.86 30.80
CA ASP A 200 -9.49 5.86 32.11
C ASP A 200 -10.97 6.25 32.05
N LEU A 201 -11.35 7.15 31.13
CA LEU A 201 -12.73 7.50 30.81
C LEU A 201 -13.51 6.31 30.23
N LEU A 202 -12.97 5.63 29.22
CA LEU A 202 -13.70 4.60 28.45
C LEU A 202 -13.70 3.21 29.10
N LYS A 203 -12.65 2.86 29.84
CA LYS A 203 -12.51 1.56 30.51
C LYS A 203 -13.72 1.16 31.38
N PRO A 204 -14.28 2.02 32.25
CA PRO A 204 -15.46 1.66 33.03
C PRO A 204 -16.74 1.59 32.18
N LEU A 205 -16.82 2.35 31.09
CA LEU A 205 -17.99 2.37 30.19
C LEU A 205 -18.09 1.07 29.37
N CYS A 206 -16.97 0.56 28.87
CA CYS A 206 -16.92 -0.68 28.08
C CYS A 206 -16.97 -1.95 28.95
N LYS A 207 -16.49 -1.90 30.21
CA LYS A 207 -16.55 -3.04 31.15
C LYS A 207 -17.94 -3.30 31.73
N LYS A 208 -18.81 -2.28 31.83
CA LYS A 208 -20.18 -2.45 32.36
C LYS A 208 -21.03 -3.39 31.51
N ASP A 209 -20.81 -3.45 30.19
CA ASP A 209 -21.53 -4.36 29.30
C ASP A 209 -21.11 -5.83 29.43
N GLN A 210 -19.83 -6.11 29.75
CA GLN A 210 -19.39 -7.49 30.06
C GLN A 210 -20.15 -8.05 31.27
N ILE A 211 -20.32 -7.25 32.33
CA ILE A 211 -21.02 -7.67 33.55
C ILE A 211 -22.52 -7.89 33.28
N ILE A 212 -23.16 -7.03 32.48
CA ILE A 212 -24.60 -7.13 32.16
C ILE A 212 -24.89 -8.32 31.21
N GLN A 213 -24.00 -8.60 30.26
CA GLN A 213 -24.11 -9.80 29.41
C GLN A 213 -23.79 -11.09 30.17
N GLU A 214 -22.77 -11.11 31.03
CA GLU A 214 -22.45 -12.25 31.89
C GLU A 214 -23.57 -12.54 32.89
N GLN A 215 -24.25 -11.52 33.43
CA GLN A 215 -25.42 -11.71 34.30
C GLN A 215 -26.65 -12.23 33.54
N LYS A 216 -26.85 -11.80 32.27
CA LYS A 216 -27.89 -12.37 31.38
C LYS A 216 -27.59 -13.82 30.98
N LEU A 217 -26.33 -14.18 30.75
CA LEU A 217 -25.91 -15.55 30.48
C LEU A 217 -25.96 -16.44 31.73
N MET A 218 -25.57 -15.92 32.91
CA MET A 218 -25.68 -16.64 34.19
C MET A 218 -27.12 -16.87 34.64
N GLY A 219 -28.07 -15.99 34.28
CA GLY A 219 -29.50 -16.21 34.49
C GLY A 219 -30.07 -17.38 33.67
N ILE A 220 -29.43 -17.75 32.56
CA ILE A 220 -29.81 -18.88 31.70
C ILE A 220 -29.10 -20.18 32.16
N ALA A 221 -27.94 -20.07 32.80
CA ALA A 221 -27.14 -21.20 33.30
C ALA A 221 -27.56 -21.73 34.69
N GLY A 222 -28.71 -21.30 35.23
CA GLY A 222 -29.27 -21.70 36.52
C GLY A 222 -29.88 -23.11 36.58
N TYR A 223 -29.35 -24.08 35.81
CA TYR A 223 -29.67 -25.50 35.95
C TYR A 223 -28.41 -26.32 35.67
N ALA A 224 -27.62 -26.59 36.72
CA ALA A 224 -26.97 -27.88 36.98
C ALA A 224 -25.75 -27.73 37.91
N ILE A 225 -25.92 -28.34 39.09
CA ILE A 225 -24.94 -29.16 39.83
C ILE A 225 -23.98 -28.43 40.79
N SER A 226 -23.98 -29.02 41.98
CA SER A 226 -23.38 -28.71 43.26
C SER A 226 -21.85 -28.89 43.37
N ARG A 227 -21.28 -28.02 44.22
CA ARG A 227 -20.07 -28.08 45.11
C ARG A 227 -19.41 -29.46 45.40
N PRO A 228 -18.14 -29.56 45.90
CA PRO A 228 -17.55 -28.67 46.92
C PRO A 228 -16.03 -28.32 46.92
N ASP A 229 -15.75 -27.18 47.58
CA ASP A 229 -14.64 -26.75 48.47
C ASP A 229 -13.15 -27.16 48.29
N SER A 230 -12.25 -26.15 48.31
CA SER A 230 -11.19 -25.98 49.34
C SER A 230 -10.33 -24.70 49.17
N SER A 231 -10.40 -23.85 50.23
CA SER A 231 -9.36 -23.07 50.94
C SER A 231 -8.16 -22.34 50.27
N SER A 232 -8.05 -21.06 50.67
CA SER A 232 -6.89 -20.29 51.21
C SER A 232 -5.90 -19.52 50.29
N LEU A 233 -6.11 -18.18 50.22
CA LEU A 233 -5.26 -17.03 50.67
C LEU A 233 -3.77 -16.90 50.20
N PRO A 234 -3.10 -15.72 50.29
CA PRO A 234 -3.40 -14.41 49.64
C PRO A 234 -2.14 -13.59 49.17
N SER A 235 -2.41 -12.52 48.42
CA SER A 235 -1.75 -11.19 48.29
C SER A 235 -0.31 -10.88 48.82
N SER A 236 0.46 -10.13 48.02
CA SER A 236 1.08 -8.82 48.37
C SER A 236 1.82 -8.25 47.13
N ASN A 237 1.56 -7.05 46.58
CA ASN A 237 1.60 -5.64 47.00
C ASN A 237 2.98 -4.93 46.88
N SER A 238 2.87 -3.65 46.49
CA SER A 238 3.81 -2.51 46.58
C SER A 238 4.80 -2.32 45.42
N ASN A 239 4.64 -1.29 44.58
CA ASN A 239 5.00 0.16 44.74
C ASN A 239 6.50 0.37 44.40
N SER A 240 6.99 1.42 43.74
CA SER A 240 6.45 2.71 43.27
C SER A 240 7.59 3.44 42.51
N SER A 241 7.22 4.30 41.55
CA SER A 241 7.78 5.64 41.19
C SER A 241 9.25 5.99 41.50
N THR A 242 10.04 6.65 40.65
CA THR A 242 9.79 7.98 40.06
C THR A 242 10.79 8.34 38.94
N ASN A 243 10.27 9.03 37.91
CA ASN A 243 10.79 10.17 37.12
C ASN A 243 12.30 10.45 37.03
N ASP A 244 12.78 10.70 35.80
CA ASP A 244 13.19 12.06 35.43
C ASP A 244 13.20 12.31 33.89
N THR A 245 12.41 13.33 33.53
CA THR A 245 12.53 14.36 32.48
C THR A 245 13.28 14.09 31.16
N ILE A 246 12.55 14.17 30.03
CA ILE A 246 13.10 14.44 28.69
C ILE A 246 12.46 15.72 28.17
N SER A 247 13.31 16.71 27.91
CA SER A 247 13.02 17.98 27.28
C SER A 247 12.62 17.81 25.81
N ASP A 248 11.64 18.61 25.41
CA ASP A 248 11.18 18.85 24.04
C ASP A 248 12.33 19.20 23.09
N ASN A 249 12.31 18.62 21.89
CA ASN A 249 12.83 19.20 20.67
C ASN A 249 12.13 18.52 19.48
N GLU A 250 11.20 19.25 18.88
CA GLU A 250 10.61 18.97 17.58
C GLU A 250 11.65 19.26 16.49
N ASP A 251 12.15 18.23 15.79
CA ASP A 251 12.90 18.40 14.55
C ASP A 251 12.01 17.98 13.36
N THR A 252 11.31 18.96 12.81
CA THR A 252 10.67 18.90 11.49
C THR A 252 11.73 18.79 10.39
N PHE A 253 11.66 17.74 9.58
CA PHE A 253 12.46 17.58 8.36
C PHE A 253 12.08 18.65 7.32
N ASN A 254 12.86 19.73 7.22
CA ASN A 254 12.83 20.62 6.06
C ASN A 254 13.54 19.96 4.88
N ILE A 255 12.79 19.71 3.80
CA ILE A 255 13.31 19.25 2.51
C ILE A 255 13.57 20.51 1.66
N GLU A 256 14.85 20.86 1.45
CA GLU A 256 15.22 21.79 0.38
C GLU A 256 14.92 21.14 -0.97
N CYS A 257 14.09 21.82 -1.77
CA CYS A 257 13.86 21.46 -3.17
C CYS A 257 15.17 21.64 -3.95
N ILE A 258 15.73 20.56 -4.47
CA ILE A 258 16.84 20.63 -5.42
C ILE A 258 16.25 20.99 -6.78
N GLU A 259 16.54 22.20 -7.26
CA GLU A 259 16.19 22.65 -8.62
C GLU A 259 16.91 21.78 -9.66
N LEU A 260 16.16 21.29 -10.65
CA LEU A 260 16.68 20.50 -11.78
C LEU A 260 17.37 21.42 -12.79
N ASP A 261 18.58 21.07 -13.22
CA ASP A 261 19.25 21.76 -14.34
C ASP A 261 18.55 21.39 -15.66
N PRO A 262 17.96 22.36 -16.39
CA PRO A 262 17.24 22.10 -17.63
C PRO A 262 18.12 21.57 -18.77
N ASN A 263 19.45 21.60 -18.63
CA ASN A 263 20.41 21.18 -19.65
C ASN A 263 21.07 19.82 -19.35
N GLU A 264 20.58 19.07 -18.36
CA GLU A 264 21.17 17.80 -17.96
C GLU A 264 20.96 16.71 -19.04
N ASP A 265 22.04 16.06 -19.47
CA ASP A 265 21.97 14.94 -20.42
C ASP A 265 21.40 13.68 -19.73
N THR A 266 20.09 13.47 -19.91
CA THR A 266 19.32 12.36 -19.31
C THR A 266 19.36 11.07 -20.13
N THR A 267 20.14 11.00 -21.20
CA THR A 267 20.28 9.77 -22.00
C THR A 267 21.02 8.68 -21.21
N VAL A 268 20.86 7.41 -21.60
CA VAL A 268 21.56 6.29 -20.93
C VAL A 268 23.08 6.47 -21.02
N GLU A 269 23.62 6.87 -22.18
CA GLU A 269 25.03 7.24 -22.31
C GLU A 269 25.42 8.48 -21.48
N GLY A 270 24.58 9.51 -21.44
CA GLY A 270 24.81 10.74 -20.66
C GLY A 270 24.88 10.50 -19.17
N LEU A 271 23.91 9.76 -18.64
CA LEU A 271 23.88 9.27 -17.26
C LEU A 271 25.06 8.32 -17.00
N TYR A 272 25.36 7.39 -17.89
CA TYR A 272 26.49 6.47 -17.74
C TYR A 272 27.83 7.22 -17.59
N LYS A 273 28.06 8.27 -18.40
CA LYS A 273 29.27 9.09 -18.36
C LYS A 273 29.35 9.97 -17.09
N LYS A 274 28.22 10.51 -16.65
CA LYS A 274 28.09 11.23 -15.37
C LYS A 274 28.43 10.32 -14.18
N TYR A 275 27.88 9.11 -14.17
CA TYR A 275 28.00 8.18 -13.05
C TYR A 275 29.29 7.34 -13.05
N GLN A 276 30.06 7.30 -14.14
CA GLN A 276 31.43 6.74 -14.14
C GLN A 276 32.38 7.48 -13.20
N THR A 277 32.14 8.77 -12.96
CA THR A 277 32.98 9.63 -12.08
C THR A 277 32.26 10.05 -10.80
N TYR A 278 31.00 9.63 -10.62
CA TYR A 278 30.18 9.97 -9.47
C TYR A 278 30.67 9.21 -8.22
N ASN A 279 31.39 9.93 -7.37
CA ASN A 279 31.63 9.48 -6.01
C ASN A 279 30.42 9.83 -5.15
N LEU A 280 29.89 8.84 -4.42
CA LEU A 280 28.91 9.07 -3.35
C LEU A 280 29.34 10.29 -2.52
N PRO A 281 28.45 11.27 -2.26
CA PRO A 281 28.75 12.34 -1.33
C PRO A 281 29.22 11.69 -0.03
N LYS A 282 30.47 11.95 0.39
CA LYS A 282 30.99 11.40 1.64
C LYS A 282 30.08 11.92 2.76
N GLN A 283 29.24 11.03 3.29
CA GLN A 283 28.36 11.36 4.41
C GLN A 283 29.22 11.90 5.55
N SER A 284 28.86 13.07 6.07
CA SER A 284 29.51 13.61 7.27
C SER A 284 29.36 12.59 8.41
N LYS A 285 30.39 12.44 9.25
CA LYS A 285 30.34 11.55 10.41
C LYS A 285 29.13 11.87 11.32
N LEU A 286 28.65 13.11 11.29
CA LEU A 286 27.45 13.60 11.97
C LEU A 286 26.16 12.98 11.39
N LYS A 287 26.01 12.92 10.06
CA LYS A 287 24.83 12.31 9.40
C LYS A 287 24.77 10.80 9.63
N LYS A 288 25.93 10.13 9.69
CA LYS A 288 26.05 8.72 10.14
C LYS A 288 25.65 8.49 11.61
N PHE A 289 25.88 9.49 12.47
CA PHE A 289 25.50 9.45 13.89
C PHE A 289 24.00 9.73 14.07
N MET A 290 23.42 10.67 13.31
CA MET A 290 21.99 10.97 13.33
C MET A 290 21.13 9.88 12.66
N ASN A 291 21.58 9.27 11.54
CA ASN A 291 20.91 8.12 10.90
C ASN A 291 20.96 6.84 11.77
N LYS A 292 21.72 6.85 12.87
CA LYS A 292 21.74 5.75 13.86
C LYS A 292 20.46 5.72 14.73
N ILE A 293 19.58 6.71 14.57
CA ILE A 293 18.32 6.86 15.29
C ILE A 293 17.15 6.78 14.28
N VAL A 294 17.09 5.73 13.45
CA VAL A 294 15.82 5.36 12.82
C VAL A 294 14.91 4.83 13.94
N LYS A 295 14.05 5.69 14.48
CA LYS A 295 13.00 5.27 15.42
C LYS A 295 11.98 4.46 14.63
N TYR A 296 12.12 3.13 14.69
CA TYR A 296 11.08 2.24 14.21
C TYR A 296 9.82 2.44 15.07
N PRO A 297 8.64 2.64 14.46
CA PRO A 297 7.39 2.75 15.19
C PRO A 297 7.10 1.47 15.98
N SER A 298 6.14 1.49 16.90
CA SER A 298 5.65 0.23 17.46
C SER A 298 4.98 -0.61 16.35
N ILE A 299 4.98 -1.93 16.46
CA ILE A 299 4.24 -2.80 15.51
C ILE A 299 2.76 -2.37 15.42
N ASN A 300 2.16 -1.93 16.53
CA ASN A 300 0.79 -1.42 16.54
C ASN A 300 0.62 -0.10 15.79
N GLN A 301 1.61 0.80 15.84
CA GLN A 301 1.61 2.02 15.04
C GLN A 301 1.78 1.69 13.55
N PHE A 302 2.73 0.84 13.20
CA PHE A 302 2.91 0.38 11.82
C PHE A 302 1.64 -0.27 11.25
N LYS A 303 0.99 -1.14 12.02
CA LYS A 303 -0.30 -1.75 11.63
C LYS A 303 -1.38 -0.70 11.35
N ARG A 304 -1.45 0.37 12.16
CA ARG A 304 -2.40 1.47 11.97
C ARG A 304 -2.12 2.25 10.69
N GLU A 305 -0.87 2.65 10.47
CA GLU A 305 -0.45 3.38 9.27
C GLU A 305 -0.69 2.53 8.01
N THR A 306 -0.34 1.25 8.06
CA THR A 306 -0.63 0.28 6.99
C THR A 306 -2.14 0.17 6.71
N MET A 307 -2.99 0.12 7.74
CA MET A 307 -4.45 0.09 7.56
C MET A 307 -4.97 1.32 6.83
N VAL A 308 -4.46 2.52 7.16
CA VAL A 308 -4.84 3.77 6.46
C VAL A 308 -4.46 3.67 4.99
N LEU A 309 -3.23 3.25 4.68
CA LEU A 309 -2.77 3.13 3.29
C LEU A 309 -3.54 2.08 2.48
N ILE A 310 -3.94 0.96 3.10
CA ILE A 310 -4.80 -0.02 2.45
C ILE A 310 -6.19 0.57 2.15
N LYS A 311 -6.76 1.35 3.07
CA LYS A 311 -8.04 2.04 2.83
C LYS A 311 -7.93 3.05 1.67
N GLU A 312 -6.83 3.78 1.56
CA GLU A 312 -6.55 4.70 0.44
C GLU A 312 -6.32 3.96 -0.89
N ALA A 313 -5.81 2.73 -0.84
CA ALA A 313 -5.63 1.88 -2.01
C ALA A 313 -6.95 1.24 -2.47
N PHE A 314 -7.84 2.07 -3.02
CA PHE A 314 -9.10 1.68 -3.67
C PHE A 314 -9.00 0.33 -4.42
N LEU A 315 -9.88 -0.61 -4.05
CA LEU A 315 -10.09 -1.86 -4.78
C LEU A 315 -10.96 -1.57 -6.02
N SER A 316 -10.41 -1.81 -7.20
CA SER A 316 -11.16 -1.84 -8.46
C SER A 316 -12.25 -2.91 -8.38
N ARG A 317 -13.48 -2.48 -8.06
CA ARG A 317 -14.66 -3.37 -8.01
C ARG A 317 -14.85 -4.15 -9.30
N ARG A 318 -14.51 -3.55 -10.44
CA ARG A 318 -14.58 -4.19 -11.76
C ARG A 318 -13.75 -5.48 -11.83
N MET A 319 -12.58 -5.54 -11.19
CA MET A 319 -11.74 -6.74 -11.22
C MET A 319 -12.27 -7.85 -10.31
N MET A 320 -12.87 -7.48 -9.18
CA MET A 320 -13.52 -8.41 -8.24
C MET A 320 -14.86 -8.93 -8.79
N GLU A 321 -15.62 -8.09 -9.51
CA GLU A 321 -16.95 -8.43 -10.04
C GLU A 321 -16.87 -9.19 -11.37
N GLN A 322 -15.85 -8.94 -12.19
CA GLN A 322 -15.68 -9.64 -13.47
C GLN A 322 -14.95 -10.97 -13.26
N PRO A 323 -15.57 -12.11 -13.65
CA PRO A 323 -14.90 -13.41 -13.50
C PRO A 323 -13.65 -13.47 -14.39
N ASN A 324 -12.64 -14.20 -13.94
CA ASN A 324 -11.44 -14.47 -14.71
C ASN A 324 -11.78 -15.34 -15.93
N LYS A 325 -12.03 -14.71 -17.08
CA LYS A 325 -12.45 -15.40 -18.30
C LYS A 325 -11.22 -15.77 -19.14
N TYR A 326 -11.04 -17.06 -19.40
CA TYR A 326 -10.03 -17.61 -20.31
C TYR A 326 -10.61 -18.80 -21.10
N GLY A 327 -9.82 -19.38 -22.00
CA GLY A 327 -10.19 -20.54 -22.83
C GLY A 327 -10.16 -20.24 -24.33
N LYS A 328 -10.71 -21.16 -25.13
CA LYS A 328 -10.56 -21.19 -26.59
C LYS A 328 -10.88 -19.84 -27.25
N GLY A 329 -9.88 -19.27 -27.95
CA GLY A 329 -10.03 -18.03 -28.72
C GLY A 329 -9.97 -16.75 -27.89
N LYS A 330 -9.53 -16.82 -26.62
CA LYS A 330 -9.29 -15.66 -25.75
C LYS A 330 -7.82 -15.60 -25.36
N LYS A 331 -7.22 -14.42 -25.43
CA LYS A 331 -5.88 -14.17 -24.90
C LYS A 331 -5.81 -14.50 -23.40
N TYR A 332 -4.76 -15.17 -22.98
CA TYR A 332 -4.40 -15.40 -21.58
C TYR A 332 -3.21 -14.51 -21.21
N ARG A 333 -3.49 -13.44 -20.48
CA ARG A 333 -2.55 -12.36 -20.19
C ARG A 333 -1.85 -12.57 -18.84
N ILE A 334 -0.53 -12.41 -18.84
CA ILE A 334 0.31 -12.63 -17.67
C ILE A 334 1.12 -11.37 -17.38
N ILE A 335 1.07 -10.91 -16.13
CA ILE A 335 2.04 -9.93 -15.59
C ILE A 335 2.94 -10.68 -14.61
N SER A 336 4.25 -10.68 -14.85
CA SER A 336 5.24 -11.33 -14.01
C SER A 336 6.21 -10.32 -13.43
N LEU A 337 6.37 -10.33 -12.10
CA LEU A 337 7.14 -9.34 -11.35
C LEU A 337 8.27 -10.02 -10.57
N ASP A 338 9.49 -9.55 -10.77
CA ASP A 338 10.70 -10.13 -10.18
C ASP A 338 10.87 -9.74 -8.71
N GLY A 339 11.64 -10.54 -7.96
CA GLY A 339 12.12 -10.12 -6.65
C GLY A 339 13.15 -8.98 -6.76
N GLY A 340 13.21 -8.12 -5.74
CA GLY A 340 14.13 -6.97 -5.80
C GLY A 340 14.31 -6.10 -4.56
N GLY A 341 13.74 -6.48 -3.39
CA GLY A 341 13.84 -5.65 -2.18
C GLY A 341 13.26 -4.24 -2.40
N ILE A 342 14.01 -3.18 -2.09
CA ILE A 342 13.58 -1.79 -2.36
C ILE A 342 13.29 -1.53 -3.84
N LYS A 343 13.93 -2.30 -4.74
CA LYS A 343 13.92 -2.04 -6.17
C LYS A 343 12.58 -2.37 -6.84
N VAL A 344 11.70 -3.12 -6.16
CA VAL A 344 10.36 -3.45 -6.69
C VAL A 344 9.52 -2.19 -6.96
N LEU A 345 9.85 -1.06 -6.35
CA LEU A 345 9.26 0.24 -6.67
C LEU A 345 9.45 0.62 -8.15
N MET A 346 10.51 0.15 -8.80
CA MET A 346 10.71 0.25 -10.25
C MET A 346 9.51 -0.33 -11.00
N GLU A 347 9.16 -1.58 -10.70
CA GLU A 347 8.09 -2.31 -11.36
C GLU A 347 6.73 -1.62 -11.14
N VAL A 348 6.45 -1.18 -9.91
CA VAL A 348 5.20 -0.48 -9.58
C VAL A 348 5.08 0.85 -10.34
N ILE A 349 6.16 1.65 -10.46
CA ILE A 349 6.14 2.91 -11.23
C ILE A 349 5.94 2.66 -12.72
N LEU A 350 6.62 1.66 -13.29
CA LEU A 350 6.46 1.34 -14.72
C LEU A 350 5.01 0.90 -14.99
N LEU A 351 4.44 0.05 -14.14
CA LEU A 351 3.03 -0.33 -14.23
C LEU A 351 2.09 0.87 -14.07
N GLN A 352 2.38 1.80 -13.15
CA GLN A 352 1.59 3.02 -12.95
C GLN A 352 1.55 3.86 -14.23
N ARG A 353 2.72 4.10 -14.83
CA ARG A 353 2.84 4.87 -16.07
C ARG A 353 2.14 4.18 -17.25
N LEU A 354 2.27 2.85 -17.37
CA LEU A 354 1.58 2.08 -18.41
C LEU A 354 0.06 2.11 -18.23
N SER A 355 -0.42 2.01 -16.98
CA SER A 355 -1.85 1.99 -16.67
C SER A 355 -2.58 3.27 -17.06
N ALA A 356 -1.88 4.41 -17.07
CA ALA A 356 -2.43 5.68 -17.50
C ALA A 356 -2.77 5.68 -19.01
N GLU A 357 -2.05 4.88 -19.81
CA GLU A 357 -2.28 4.71 -21.24
C GLU A 357 -3.12 3.47 -21.57
N PHE A 358 -3.08 2.43 -20.72
CA PHE A 358 -3.77 1.15 -20.87
C PHE A 358 -4.65 0.84 -19.65
N PRO A 359 -5.78 1.55 -19.43
CA PRO A 359 -6.53 1.51 -18.18
C PRO A 359 -7.14 0.13 -17.85
N ASP A 360 -7.41 -0.68 -18.87
CA ASP A 360 -7.98 -2.02 -18.70
C ASP A 360 -6.92 -3.12 -18.56
N MET A 361 -5.62 -2.79 -18.52
CA MET A 361 -4.54 -3.79 -18.57
C MET A 361 -4.62 -4.81 -17.42
N PHE A 362 -4.94 -4.38 -16.20
CA PHE A 362 -5.05 -5.26 -15.04
C PHE A 362 -6.37 -6.03 -15.01
N VAL A 363 -7.46 -5.39 -15.46
CA VAL A 363 -8.78 -6.04 -15.54
C VAL A 363 -8.71 -7.21 -16.53
N ASN A 364 -7.99 -7.05 -17.62
CA ASN A 364 -7.80 -8.07 -18.66
C ASN A 364 -6.68 -9.07 -18.33
N CYS A 365 -5.87 -8.82 -17.30
CA CYS A 365 -4.83 -9.75 -16.84
C CYS A 365 -5.48 -10.99 -16.22
N ASN A 366 -5.00 -12.18 -16.60
CA ASN A 366 -5.52 -13.45 -16.09
C ASN A 366 -4.66 -13.99 -14.94
N LEU A 367 -3.35 -13.77 -15.00
CA LEU A 367 -2.37 -14.31 -14.05
C LEU A 367 -1.36 -13.24 -13.63
N PHE A 368 -1.22 -13.06 -12.33
CA PHE A 368 -0.16 -12.27 -11.71
C PHE A 368 0.87 -13.19 -11.06
N CYS A 369 2.10 -13.18 -11.57
CA CYS A 369 3.22 -13.87 -10.96
C CYS A 369 4.07 -12.89 -10.16
N GLY A 370 4.46 -13.23 -8.93
CA GLY A 370 5.30 -12.38 -8.09
C GLY A 370 6.30 -13.17 -7.26
N CYS A 371 7.54 -12.71 -7.20
CA CYS A 371 8.61 -13.34 -6.43
C CYS A 371 9.13 -12.40 -5.34
N SER A 372 9.50 -12.94 -4.18
CA SER A 372 10.05 -12.15 -3.07
C SER A 372 9.14 -10.97 -2.69
N ALA A 373 9.67 -9.75 -2.54
CA ALA A 373 8.90 -8.55 -2.26
C ALA A 373 7.76 -8.28 -3.28
N SER A 374 7.92 -8.68 -4.55
CA SER A 374 6.89 -8.52 -5.58
C SER A 374 5.75 -9.54 -5.49
N SER A 375 5.85 -10.56 -4.61
CA SER A 375 4.70 -11.41 -4.27
C SER A 375 3.53 -10.59 -3.71
N VAL A 376 3.83 -9.59 -2.88
CA VAL A 376 2.85 -8.66 -2.32
C VAL A 376 2.23 -7.79 -3.42
N VAL A 377 3.06 -7.30 -4.35
CA VAL A 377 2.60 -6.48 -5.49
C VAL A 377 1.68 -7.30 -6.40
N ALA A 378 2.06 -8.55 -6.73
CA ALA A 378 1.25 -9.42 -7.57
C ALA A 378 -0.12 -9.72 -6.95
N VAL A 379 -0.19 -10.02 -5.64
CA VAL A 379 -1.45 -10.26 -4.92
C VAL A 379 -2.32 -9.01 -4.85
N THR A 380 -1.74 -7.88 -4.49
CA THR A 380 -2.52 -6.63 -4.37
C THR A 380 -3.07 -6.18 -5.73
N LEU A 381 -2.29 -6.32 -6.81
CA LEU A 381 -2.79 -6.10 -8.17
C LEU A 381 -3.88 -7.09 -8.57
N SER A 382 -3.75 -8.37 -8.17
CA SER A 382 -4.78 -9.38 -8.46
C SER A 382 -6.10 -9.09 -7.77
N MET A 383 -6.07 -8.46 -6.59
CA MET A 383 -7.24 -7.96 -5.84
C MET A 383 -7.76 -6.61 -6.37
N GLY A 384 -7.07 -6.00 -7.33
CA GLY A 384 -7.46 -4.76 -7.99
C GLY A 384 -7.11 -3.47 -7.26
N TYR A 385 -6.08 -3.47 -6.40
CA TYR A 385 -5.59 -2.23 -5.78
C TYR A 385 -5.17 -1.21 -6.84
N ASN A 386 -5.55 0.06 -6.66
CA ASN A 386 -5.05 1.13 -7.52
C ASN A 386 -3.55 1.38 -7.29
N LEU A 387 -2.85 1.83 -8.33
CA LEU A 387 -1.39 1.96 -8.30
C LEU A 387 -0.87 3.13 -7.45
N ASP A 388 -1.64 4.20 -7.28
CA ASP A 388 -1.25 5.33 -6.44
C ASP A 388 -1.22 4.93 -4.96
N GLY A 389 -2.26 4.23 -4.50
CA GLY A 389 -2.33 3.68 -3.15
C GLY A 389 -1.34 2.54 -2.96
N LEU A 390 -1.18 1.67 -3.97
CA LEU A 390 -0.20 0.59 -3.92
C LEU A 390 1.22 1.12 -3.79
N MET A 391 1.58 2.19 -4.50
CA MET A 391 2.90 2.83 -4.39
C MET A 391 3.20 3.24 -2.94
N LYS A 392 2.28 4.00 -2.32
CA LYS A 392 2.43 4.43 -0.93
C LYS A 392 2.53 3.25 0.03
N LEU A 393 1.70 2.23 -0.18
CA LEU A 393 1.67 1.03 0.65
C LEU A 393 2.99 0.25 0.57
N ILE A 394 3.48 0.00 -0.64
CA ILE A 394 4.73 -0.75 -0.86
C ILE A 394 5.92 0.05 -0.34
N GLU A 395 5.97 1.36 -0.58
CA GLU A 395 7.03 2.22 -0.04
C GLU A 395 7.04 2.20 1.49
N HIS A 396 5.85 2.30 2.12
CA HIS A 396 5.69 2.21 3.57
C HIS A 396 6.23 0.88 4.12
N VAL A 397 5.82 -0.25 3.55
CA VAL A 397 6.29 -1.59 4.00
C VAL A 397 7.81 -1.72 3.83
N ILE A 398 8.35 -1.30 2.69
CA ILE A 398 9.78 -1.37 2.39
C ILE A 398 10.61 -0.60 3.43
N ARG A 399 10.17 0.61 3.83
CA ARG A 399 10.88 1.45 4.79
C ARG A 399 11.06 0.79 6.16
N TYR A 400 10.18 -0.15 6.54
CA TYR A 400 10.25 -0.86 7.82
C TYR A 400 10.68 -2.32 7.73
N SER A 401 10.79 -2.88 6.52
CA SER A 401 11.15 -4.28 6.31
C SER A 401 12.59 -4.61 6.73
N PHE A 402 13.50 -3.63 6.67
CA PHE A 402 14.92 -3.82 6.96
C PHE A 402 15.31 -3.49 8.40
N LYS A 403 14.45 -3.80 9.38
CA LYS A 403 14.75 -3.63 10.80
C LYS A 403 15.76 -4.68 11.28
N LYS A 404 16.91 -4.19 11.76
CA LYS A 404 17.96 -5.03 12.34
C LYS A 404 17.55 -5.61 13.68
N ASP A 405 17.97 -6.85 13.94
CA ASP A 405 17.86 -7.45 15.27
C ASP A 405 18.79 -6.74 16.27
N SER A 406 18.39 -6.71 17.53
CA SER A 406 19.12 -6.12 18.66
C SER A 406 20.48 -6.80 18.91
N ILE A 407 20.62 -8.07 18.50
CA ILE A 407 21.86 -8.85 18.61
C ILE A 407 22.40 -9.09 17.19
N GLN A 408 23.24 -8.18 16.71
CA GLN A 408 23.92 -8.36 15.43
C GLN A 408 25.07 -9.36 15.59
N SER A 409 24.91 -10.55 15.03
CA SER A 409 25.95 -11.59 14.96
C SER A 409 26.20 -11.97 13.50
N VAL A 410 27.42 -12.40 13.18
CA VAL A 410 27.79 -13.00 11.89
C VAL A 410 27.02 -14.31 11.62
N THR A 411 26.41 -14.89 12.66
CA THR A 411 25.66 -16.16 12.60
C THR A 411 24.15 -16.01 12.39
N ASN A 412 23.60 -14.79 12.49
CA ASN A 412 22.15 -14.55 12.48
C ASN A 412 21.70 -13.87 11.17
N SER A 413 20.40 -13.97 10.85
CA SER A 413 19.81 -13.20 9.75
C SER A 413 19.95 -11.69 9.99
N LYS A 414 20.12 -10.93 8.92
CA LYS A 414 20.35 -9.48 8.99
C LYS A 414 19.17 -8.70 9.59
N TYR A 415 17.95 -9.18 9.35
CA TYR A 415 16.69 -8.51 9.67
C TYR A 415 15.68 -9.44 10.35
N ILE A 416 14.78 -8.84 11.13
CA ILE A 416 13.60 -9.52 11.72
C ILE A 416 12.41 -9.43 10.75
N ASN A 417 11.46 -10.37 10.82
CA ASN A 417 10.30 -10.40 9.91
C ASN A 417 9.01 -9.84 10.53
N ASP A 418 9.07 -9.20 11.70
CA ASP A 418 7.91 -8.74 12.45
C ASP A 418 7.04 -7.75 11.68
N TYR A 419 7.64 -6.81 10.94
CA TYR A 419 6.91 -5.83 10.13
C TYR A 419 6.27 -6.45 8.91
N LEU A 420 6.97 -7.35 8.22
CA LEU A 420 6.41 -8.10 7.11
C LEU A 420 5.23 -8.96 7.57
N ARG A 421 5.36 -9.61 8.73
CA ARG A 421 4.27 -10.39 9.34
C ARG A 421 3.08 -9.51 9.70
N ALA A 422 3.35 -8.39 10.38
CA ALA A 422 2.32 -7.42 10.73
C ALA A 422 1.60 -6.87 9.51
N PHE A 423 2.32 -6.61 8.41
CA PHE A 423 1.75 -6.21 7.13
C PHE A 423 0.85 -7.31 6.57
N GLY A 424 1.34 -8.55 6.47
CA GLY A 424 0.55 -9.68 5.94
C GLY A 424 -0.74 -9.92 6.74
N GLU A 425 -0.67 -9.83 8.07
CA GLU A 425 -1.84 -9.92 8.96
C GLU A 425 -2.86 -8.81 8.68
N VAL A 426 -2.41 -7.58 8.45
CA VAL A 426 -3.29 -6.43 8.22
C VAL A 426 -3.85 -6.41 6.80
N ALA A 427 -3.02 -6.70 5.80
CA ALA A 427 -3.35 -6.61 4.38
C ALA A 427 -4.20 -7.79 3.91
N PHE A 428 -3.91 -9.01 4.39
CA PHE A 428 -4.53 -10.23 3.86
C PHE A 428 -5.27 -11.03 4.93
N GLY A 429 -4.89 -10.92 6.21
CA GLY A 429 -5.56 -11.62 7.30
C GLY A 429 -5.63 -13.14 7.07
N ASN A 430 -6.85 -13.68 6.97
CA ASN A 430 -7.09 -15.10 6.71
C ASN A 430 -7.42 -15.43 5.24
N LEU A 431 -7.27 -14.48 4.33
CA LEU A 431 -7.52 -14.66 2.89
C LEU A 431 -6.66 -15.82 2.35
N LYS A 432 -7.29 -16.72 1.59
CA LYS A 432 -6.61 -17.84 0.95
C LYS A 432 -6.43 -17.58 -0.54
N LEU A 433 -5.51 -18.31 -1.17
CA LEU A 433 -5.22 -18.14 -2.60
C LEU A 433 -6.46 -18.39 -3.47
N HIS A 434 -7.28 -19.40 -3.15
CA HIS A 434 -8.51 -19.69 -3.90
C HIS A 434 -9.56 -18.58 -3.82
N ASP A 435 -9.47 -17.67 -2.84
CA ASP A 435 -10.40 -16.53 -2.69
C ASP A 435 -10.04 -15.36 -3.62
N LEU A 436 -8.87 -15.39 -4.27
CA LEU A 436 -8.40 -14.32 -5.15
C LEU A 436 -9.18 -14.31 -6.49
N PRO A 437 -9.58 -13.13 -7.00
CA PRO A 437 -10.44 -13.00 -8.19
C PRO A 437 -9.70 -13.26 -9.52
N ARG A 438 -8.37 -13.31 -9.47
CA ARG A 438 -7.46 -13.53 -10.58
C ARG A 438 -6.47 -14.61 -10.21
N HIS A 439 -5.90 -15.27 -11.21
CA HIS A 439 -4.87 -16.25 -10.90
C HIS A 439 -3.64 -15.53 -10.35
N VAL A 440 -3.03 -16.13 -9.34
CA VAL A 440 -1.76 -15.71 -8.76
C VAL A 440 -0.83 -16.91 -8.72
N LEU A 441 0.45 -16.67 -8.93
CA LEU A 441 1.50 -17.64 -8.72
C LEU A 441 2.68 -17.01 -7.97
N ILE A 442 3.11 -17.65 -6.90
CA ILE A 442 4.20 -17.21 -6.04
C ILE A 442 5.13 -18.39 -5.74
N PRO A 443 6.40 -18.37 -6.20
CA PRO A 443 7.35 -19.42 -5.90
C PRO A 443 7.93 -19.28 -4.48
N SER A 444 8.32 -20.40 -3.89
CA SER A 444 9.11 -20.49 -2.65
C SER A 444 9.76 -21.88 -2.54
N PHE A 445 10.84 -22.00 -1.78
CA PHE A 445 11.54 -23.26 -1.60
C PHE A 445 11.41 -23.77 -0.15
N LEU A 446 10.83 -24.95 0.03
CA LEU A 446 10.79 -25.67 1.30
C LEU A 446 12.15 -26.29 1.56
N ILE A 447 12.86 -25.80 2.57
CA ILE A 447 14.17 -26.34 2.95
C ILE A 447 14.06 -27.58 3.84
N ASP A 448 12.92 -27.76 4.52
CA ASP A 448 12.72 -28.90 5.42
C ASP A 448 11.24 -29.19 5.66
N SER A 449 10.76 -30.36 5.20
CA SER A 449 9.39 -30.81 5.46
C SER A 449 9.11 -31.21 6.92
N GLY A 450 10.15 -31.24 7.78
CA GLY A 450 10.01 -31.50 9.21
C GLY A 450 10.35 -32.94 9.60
N ILE A 451 10.63 -33.14 10.89
CA ILE A 451 11.10 -34.43 11.45
C ILE A 451 9.97 -35.48 11.41
N ASP A 452 8.72 -35.05 11.51
CA ASP A 452 7.55 -35.94 11.53
C ASP A 452 7.07 -36.36 10.12
N SER A 453 7.72 -35.86 9.06
CA SER A 453 7.44 -36.24 7.67
C SER A 453 7.98 -37.65 7.40
N GLU A 454 7.12 -38.57 6.93
CA GLU A 454 7.51 -39.96 6.59
C GLU A 454 8.76 -40.03 5.70
N THR A 455 8.89 -39.06 4.79
CA THR A 455 10.12 -38.79 4.05
C THR A 455 10.49 -37.32 4.24
N ARG A 456 11.46 -37.00 5.10
CA ARG A 456 11.97 -35.63 5.25
C ARG A 456 12.66 -35.18 3.95
N HIS A 457 12.21 -34.09 3.36
CA HIS A 457 12.67 -33.66 2.03
C HIS A 457 12.68 -32.14 1.86
N CYS A 458 13.34 -31.69 0.80
CA CYS A 458 13.26 -30.31 0.30
C CYS A 458 12.39 -30.30 -0.96
N LYS A 459 11.68 -29.18 -1.21
CA LYS A 459 10.74 -29.09 -2.34
C LYS A 459 10.64 -27.67 -2.86
N SER A 460 10.67 -27.52 -4.18
CA SER A 460 10.22 -26.30 -4.84
C SER A 460 8.70 -26.25 -4.88
N GLU A 461 8.12 -25.15 -4.40
CA GLU A 461 6.67 -24.94 -4.36
C GLU A 461 6.30 -23.70 -5.18
N ALA A 462 5.32 -23.84 -6.08
CA ALA A 462 4.67 -22.72 -6.74
C ALA A 462 3.26 -22.60 -6.16
N PHE A 463 3.10 -21.73 -5.17
CA PHE A 463 1.81 -21.45 -4.55
C PHE A 463 0.91 -20.73 -5.54
N ASN A 464 -0.25 -21.29 -5.84
CA ASN A 464 -1.14 -20.75 -6.85
C ASN A 464 -2.61 -21.12 -6.62
N ASN A 465 -3.50 -20.43 -7.32
CA ASN A 465 -4.93 -20.76 -7.45
C ASN A 465 -5.31 -21.09 -8.91
N ILE A 466 -4.34 -21.52 -9.73
CA ILE A 466 -4.58 -21.94 -11.12
C ILE A 466 -5.18 -23.35 -11.13
N ILE A 467 -4.68 -24.23 -10.25
CA ILE A 467 -5.19 -25.59 -10.05
C ILE A 467 -5.39 -25.87 -8.54
N PRO A 468 -6.27 -26.81 -8.18
CA PRO A 468 -6.42 -27.24 -6.79
C PRO A 468 -5.13 -27.87 -6.23
N GLY A 469 -4.84 -27.63 -4.96
CA GLY A 469 -3.73 -28.27 -4.24
C GLY A 469 -3.26 -27.42 -3.08
N ASN A 470 -2.39 -26.44 -3.36
CA ASN A 470 -1.87 -25.50 -2.37
C ASN A 470 -2.64 -24.17 -2.34
N ASP A 471 -3.79 -24.10 -3.02
CA ASP A 471 -4.68 -22.94 -3.12
C ASP A 471 -5.43 -22.62 -1.82
N THR A 472 -5.41 -23.54 -0.85
CA THR A 472 -5.96 -23.35 0.51
C THR A 472 -5.04 -22.63 1.48
N GLU A 473 -3.79 -22.38 1.06
CA GLU A 473 -2.79 -21.66 1.84
C GLU A 473 -3.16 -20.17 2.01
N LYS A 474 -2.79 -19.61 3.16
CA LYS A 474 -3.02 -18.18 3.44
C LYS A 474 -2.11 -17.33 2.58
N VAL A 475 -2.68 -16.30 1.96
CA VAL A 475 -1.96 -15.32 1.14
C VAL A 475 -0.82 -14.66 1.93
N ALA A 476 -1.08 -14.26 3.18
CA ALA A 476 -0.06 -13.67 4.05
C ALA A 476 1.16 -14.59 4.25
N ASP A 477 0.90 -15.88 4.52
CA ASP A 477 1.95 -16.87 4.73
C ASP A 477 2.74 -17.08 3.43
N VAL A 478 2.06 -17.24 2.30
CA VAL A 478 2.68 -17.44 0.99
C VAL A 478 3.62 -16.28 0.62
N CYS A 479 3.19 -15.04 0.82
CA CYS A 479 4.04 -13.86 0.60
C CYS A 479 5.26 -13.85 1.54
N LEU A 480 5.09 -14.18 2.81
CA LEU A 480 6.21 -14.24 3.78
C LEU A 480 7.21 -15.34 3.45
N ARG A 481 6.73 -16.53 3.05
CA ARG A 481 7.57 -17.64 2.57
C ARG A 481 8.42 -17.19 1.38
N SER A 482 7.78 -16.55 0.39
CA SER A 482 8.45 -16.08 -0.82
C SER A 482 9.42 -14.93 -0.58
N ALA A 483 9.20 -14.08 0.43
CA ALA A 483 10.07 -12.94 0.77
C ALA A 483 11.20 -13.26 1.76
N ALA A 484 11.28 -14.50 2.26
CA ALA A 484 12.25 -14.91 3.28
C ALA A 484 13.66 -15.16 2.68
N ALA A 485 14.30 -14.11 2.17
CA ALA A 485 15.61 -14.17 1.52
C ALA A 485 16.69 -14.72 2.48
N PRO A 486 17.43 -15.79 2.12
CA PRO A 486 18.53 -16.30 2.92
C PRO A 486 19.56 -15.20 3.23
N SER A 487 20.16 -15.25 4.42
CA SER A 487 21.01 -14.19 5.01
C SER A 487 20.29 -12.89 5.41
N TYR A 488 19.17 -12.53 4.77
CA TYR A 488 18.39 -11.34 5.10
C TYR A 488 17.36 -11.64 6.20
N TYR A 489 16.54 -12.68 6.02
CA TYR A 489 15.49 -13.08 6.95
C TYR A 489 15.65 -14.54 7.38
N LYS A 490 15.09 -14.89 8.53
CA LYS A 490 14.93 -16.30 8.93
C LYS A 490 13.92 -16.98 8.00
N PRO A 491 14.10 -18.28 7.70
CA PRO A 491 13.07 -19.08 7.03
C PRO A 491 11.72 -18.94 7.74
N TYR A 492 10.63 -18.88 6.98
CA TYR A 492 9.27 -18.78 7.50
C TYR A 492 8.53 -20.08 7.21
N GLN A 493 8.06 -20.78 8.25
CA GLN A 493 7.44 -22.11 8.13
C GLN A 493 8.31 -23.11 7.33
N ASN A 494 9.64 -23.06 7.54
CA ASN A 494 10.66 -23.83 6.81
C ASN A 494 10.77 -23.51 5.31
N TYR A 495 10.16 -22.42 4.85
CA TYR A 495 10.36 -21.93 3.50
C TYR A 495 11.35 -20.77 3.45
N VAL A 496 12.01 -20.64 2.32
CA VAL A 496 12.88 -19.52 1.96
C VAL A 496 12.44 -18.93 0.62
N ASP A 497 13.06 -17.80 0.29
CA ASP A 497 12.67 -16.94 -0.82
C ASP A 497 12.50 -17.67 -2.17
N GLY A 498 11.48 -17.24 -2.91
CA GLY A 498 11.13 -17.76 -4.22
C GLY A 498 12.22 -17.56 -5.28
N GLY A 499 13.10 -16.58 -5.10
CA GLY A 499 14.22 -16.30 -5.99
C GLY A 499 15.23 -17.43 -6.07
N ILE A 500 15.23 -18.36 -5.10
CA ILE A 500 16.00 -19.61 -5.17
C ILE A 500 15.42 -20.56 -6.22
N VAL A 501 14.09 -20.56 -6.39
CA VAL A 501 13.40 -21.36 -7.41
C VAL A 501 13.53 -20.66 -8.76
N ASP A 502 12.98 -19.45 -8.85
CA ASP A 502 13.04 -18.61 -10.04
C ASP A 502 12.70 -17.16 -9.68
N ASN A 503 13.63 -16.23 -9.91
CA ASN A 503 13.36 -14.82 -9.71
C ASN A 503 12.48 -14.23 -10.81
N VAL A 504 12.31 -14.93 -11.94
CA VAL A 504 11.38 -14.57 -13.02
C VAL A 504 10.16 -15.51 -12.92
N PRO A 505 9.16 -15.20 -12.07
CA PRO A 505 8.21 -16.19 -11.59
C PRO A 505 7.25 -16.73 -12.66
N CYS A 506 7.12 -16.12 -13.83
CA CYS A 506 6.39 -16.75 -14.94
C CYS A 506 7.03 -18.07 -15.41
N GLY A 507 8.33 -18.26 -15.22
CA GLY A 507 9.03 -19.50 -15.62
C GLY A 507 8.45 -20.76 -15.01
N VAL A 508 7.91 -20.65 -13.80
CA VAL A 508 7.27 -21.78 -13.09
C VAL A 508 5.78 -21.90 -13.39
N ALA A 509 5.18 -20.99 -14.17
CA ALA A 509 3.76 -21.02 -14.50
C ALA A 509 3.42 -21.98 -15.64
N TRP A 510 4.36 -22.25 -16.56
CA TRP A 510 4.09 -23.01 -17.78
C TRP A 510 3.43 -24.37 -17.53
N PRO A 511 3.92 -25.21 -16.60
CA PRO A 511 3.29 -26.52 -16.33
C PRO A 511 1.82 -26.42 -15.90
N TYR A 512 1.45 -25.34 -15.20
CA TYR A 512 0.07 -25.10 -14.72
C TYR A 512 -0.86 -24.59 -15.83
N LEU A 513 -0.31 -23.93 -16.85
CA LEU A 513 -1.09 -23.37 -17.96
C LEU A 513 -1.22 -24.35 -19.13
N ILE A 514 -0.11 -24.90 -19.59
CA ILE A 514 -0.03 -25.68 -20.84
C ILE A 514 0.32 -27.16 -20.63
N GLY A 515 0.65 -27.55 -19.39
CA GLY A 515 1.01 -28.93 -19.08
C GLY A 515 -0.18 -29.89 -19.12
N ALA A 516 0.10 -31.20 -19.15
CA ALA A 516 -0.91 -32.26 -19.23
C ALA A 516 -1.92 -32.27 -18.05
N LYS A 517 -1.55 -31.66 -16.91
CA LYS A 517 -2.42 -31.47 -15.74
C LYS A 517 -2.74 -29.99 -15.48
N GLY A 518 -2.39 -29.11 -16.40
CA GLY A 518 -2.70 -27.68 -16.34
C GLY A 518 -4.11 -27.38 -16.79
N ILE A 519 -4.47 -26.10 -16.83
CA ILE A 519 -5.80 -25.63 -17.24
C ILE A 519 -6.00 -25.61 -18.78
N GLY A 520 -5.03 -26.07 -19.56
CA GLY A 520 -5.16 -26.30 -21.00
C GLY A 520 -5.23 -25.03 -21.85
N ILE A 521 -4.46 -23.98 -21.48
CA ILE A 521 -4.33 -22.79 -22.32
C ILE A 521 -3.54 -23.14 -23.57
N ASP A 522 -4.02 -22.71 -24.74
CA ASP A 522 -3.25 -22.85 -25.98
C ASP A 522 -2.04 -21.89 -25.91
N PRO A 523 -0.80 -22.37 -26.09
CA PRO A 523 0.39 -21.50 -26.08
C PRO A 523 0.28 -20.28 -27.01
N LYS A 524 -0.51 -20.37 -28.09
CA LYS A 524 -0.73 -19.23 -29.00
C LYS A 524 -1.58 -18.12 -28.40
N ASP A 525 -2.34 -18.41 -27.37
CA ASP A 525 -3.22 -17.44 -26.72
C ASP A 525 -2.51 -16.75 -25.55
N ILE A 526 -1.32 -17.21 -25.14
CA ILE A 526 -0.56 -16.64 -24.03
C ILE A 526 0.18 -15.37 -24.46
N VAL A 527 0.02 -14.31 -23.66
CA VAL A 527 0.74 -13.03 -23.77
C VAL A 527 1.32 -12.69 -22.41
N CYS A 528 2.62 -12.46 -22.31
CA CYS A 528 3.33 -12.29 -21.04
C CYS A 528 4.19 -11.04 -21.02
N LEU A 529 3.89 -10.14 -20.09
CA LEU A 529 4.73 -9.00 -19.72
C LEU A 529 5.52 -9.37 -18.46
N SER A 530 6.82 -9.55 -18.60
CA SER A 530 7.74 -9.84 -17.50
C SER A 530 8.58 -8.60 -17.18
N LEU A 531 8.41 -8.06 -15.98
CA LEU A 531 9.11 -6.87 -15.50
C LEU A 531 10.17 -7.24 -14.46
N SER A 532 11.36 -6.67 -14.64
CA SER A 532 12.46 -6.75 -13.69
C SER A 532 12.47 -5.56 -12.74
N ALA A 533 12.83 -5.78 -11.48
CA ALA A 533 13.20 -4.73 -10.53
C ALA A 533 14.53 -4.03 -10.88
N GLY A 534 15.13 -4.36 -12.02
CA GLY A 534 16.31 -3.72 -12.58
C GLY A 534 17.61 -4.43 -12.24
N ARG A 535 18.53 -4.40 -13.21
CA ARG A 535 19.84 -5.06 -13.16
C ARG A 535 21.00 -4.08 -12.92
N PRO A 536 22.03 -4.48 -12.16
CA PRO A 536 23.21 -3.64 -11.96
C PRO A 536 24.05 -3.53 -13.25
N THR A 537 24.87 -2.47 -13.31
CA THR A 537 25.85 -2.27 -14.39
C THR A 537 27.27 -2.41 -13.85
N PRO A 538 28.13 -3.26 -14.43
CA PRO A 538 27.84 -4.15 -15.55
C PRO A 538 27.17 -5.47 -15.09
N ALA A 539 26.30 -6.04 -15.93
CA ALA A 539 25.59 -7.28 -15.65
C ALA A 539 26.46 -8.53 -15.93
N HIS A 540 27.69 -8.56 -15.40
CA HIS A 540 28.59 -9.70 -15.53
C HIS A 540 29.31 -10.00 -14.23
N LEU A 541 29.73 -11.25 -14.08
CA LEU A 541 30.70 -11.66 -13.06
C LEU A 541 32.10 -11.61 -13.67
N ASP A 542 33.03 -10.96 -12.97
CA ASP A 542 34.40 -10.77 -13.44
C ASP A 542 35.19 -12.08 -13.37
N ALA A 543 35.24 -12.79 -14.49
CA ALA A 543 35.90 -14.09 -14.61
C ALA A 543 37.38 -14.06 -14.22
N GLN A 544 38.09 -12.93 -14.37
CA GLN A 544 39.49 -12.82 -13.98
C GLN A 544 39.65 -12.76 -12.47
N LYS A 545 38.68 -12.18 -11.75
CA LYS A 545 38.69 -12.09 -10.28
C LYS A 545 38.27 -13.40 -9.60
N ILE A 546 37.32 -14.13 -10.18
CA ILE A 546 36.75 -15.34 -9.56
C ILE A 546 37.28 -16.65 -10.13
N GLY A 547 37.81 -16.65 -11.36
CA GLY A 547 38.11 -17.87 -12.12
C GLY A 547 39.19 -18.77 -11.50
N ASN A 548 40.15 -18.19 -10.78
CA ASN A 548 41.18 -18.93 -10.02
C ASN A 548 40.88 -18.99 -8.51
N GLY A 549 39.69 -18.54 -8.09
CA GLY A 549 39.30 -18.41 -6.70
C GLY A 549 38.75 -19.71 -6.10
N GLY A 550 38.96 -19.90 -4.79
CA GLY A 550 38.34 -20.96 -4.01
C GLY A 550 37.02 -20.52 -3.38
N LEU A 551 36.58 -21.23 -2.34
CA LEU A 551 35.29 -20.97 -1.68
C LEU A 551 35.11 -19.50 -1.23
N VAL A 552 36.18 -18.83 -0.80
CA VAL A 552 36.13 -17.44 -0.32
C VAL A 552 35.78 -16.45 -1.45
N GLN A 553 36.27 -16.68 -2.67
CA GLN A 553 35.99 -15.83 -3.82
C GLN A 553 34.64 -16.13 -4.46
N TRP A 554 34.22 -17.40 -4.44
CA TRP A 554 32.95 -17.84 -5.01
C TRP A 554 31.75 -17.54 -4.12
N ALA A 555 31.86 -17.75 -2.80
CA ALA A 555 30.74 -17.61 -1.87
C ALA A 555 29.96 -16.28 -2.00
N PRO A 556 30.60 -15.11 -2.17
CA PRO A 556 29.88 -13.84 -2.33
C PRO A 556 29.07 -13.71 -3.63
N VAL A 557 29.37 -14.49 -4.67
CA VAL A 557 28.77 -14.37 -6.01
C VAL A 557 27.89 -15.55 -6.41
N LEU A 558 27.86 -16.63 -5.63
CA LEU A 558 27.11 -17.85 -5.98
C LEU A 558 25.60 -17.61 -6.13
N ALA A 559 25.00 -16.82 -5.23
CA ALA A 559 23.57 -16.50 -5.32
C ALA A 559 23.26 -15.74 -6.62
N ASP A 560 24.04 -14.69 -6.92
CA ASP A 560 23.89 -13.91 -8.14
C ASP A 560 24.12 -14.77 -9.39
N LEU A 561 25.09 -15.69 -9.36
CA LEU A 561 25.35 -16.63 -10.46
C LEU A 561 24.12 -17.50 -10.77
N PHE A 562 23.56 -18.16 -9.76
CA PHE A 562 22.38 -19.03 -9.96
C PHE A 562 21.16 -18.23 -10.41
N MET A 563 20.93 -17.04 -9.83
CA MET A 563 19.84 -16.16 -10.23
C MET A 563 20.00 -15.67 -11.68
N LEU A 564 21.20 -15.26 -12.09
CA LEU A 564 21.49 -14.85 -13.46
C LEU A 564 21.28 -15.98 -14.46
N ALA A 565 21.75 -17.19 -14.12
CA ALA A 565 21.59 -18.38 -14.96
C ALA A 565 20.11 -18.76 -15.13
N ARG A 566 19.34 -18.83 -14.05
CA ARG A 566 17.92 -19.20 -14.12
C ARG A 566 17.10 -18.13 -14.85
N ARG A 567 17.37 -16.85 -14.60
CA ARG A 567 16.74 -15.73 -15.32
C ARG A 567 16.92 -15.84 -16.83
N ASP A 568 18.15 -16.10 -17.28
CA ASP A 568 18.46 -16.23 -18.71
C ASP A 568 17.70 -17.42 -19.34
N GLU A 569 17.63 -18.54 -18.63
CA GLU A 569 16.89 -19.72 -19.08
C GLU A 569 15.38 -19.46 -19.18
N THR A 570 14.76 -18.85 -18.17
CA THR A 570 13.33 -18.51 -18.18
C THR A 570 12.97 -17.55 -19.33
N VAL A 571 13.84 -16.59 -19.63
CA VAL A 571 13.64 -15.66 -20.75
C VAL A 571 13.73 -16.40 -22.09
N LYS A 572 14.67 -17.35 -22.23
CA LYS A 572 14.76 -18.20 -23.43
C LYS A 572 13.52 -19.08 -23.59
N GLU A 573 13.09 -19.75 -22.51
CA GLU A 573 11.88 -20.57 -22.49
C GLU A 573 10.66 -19.75 -22.95
N GLY A 574 10.45 -18.56 -22.37
CA GLY A 574 9.35 -17.66 -22.74
C GLY A 574 9.37 -17.27 -24.22
N LYS A 575 10.54 -16.90 -24.76
CA LYS A 575 10.70 -16.58 -26.18
C LYS A 575 10.46 -17.78 -27.09
N LEU A 576 10.95 -18.96 -26.72
CA LEU A 576 10.76 -20.19 -27.50
C LEU A 576 9.31 -20.67 -27.49
N LEU A 577 8.60 -20.51 -26.37
CA LEU A 577 7.20 -20.93 -26.23
C LEU A 577 6.22 -19.93 -26.87
N PHE A 578 6.45 -18.63 -26.71
CA PHE A 578 5.45 -17.61 -27.05
C PHE A 578 5.87 -16.64 -28.14
N GLY A 579 7.15 -16.65 -28.56
CA GLY A 579 7.69 -15.72 -29.54
C GLY A 579 7.63 -14.28 -29.06
N GLU A 580 7.27 -13.36 -29.96
CA GLU A 580 7.13 -11.93 -29.69
C GLU A 580 6.04 -11.61 -28.65
N ARG A 581 5.15 -12.55 -28.31
CA ARG A 581 4.15 -12.37 -27.23
C ARG A 581 4.73 -12.50 -25.82
N PHE A 582 6.03 -12.74 -25.68
CA PHE A 582 6.74 -12.68 -24.40
C PHE A 582 7.67 -11.47 -24.41
N LEU A 583 7.34 -10.44 -23.63
CA LEU A 583 8.19 -9.27 -23.44
C LEU A 583 8.89 -9.33 -22.08
N ARG A 584 10.22 -9.27 -22.09
CA ARG A 584 11.03 -9.08 -20.90
C ARG A 584 11.55 -7.65 -20.85
N VAL A 585 11.15 -6.91 -19.82
CA VAL A 585 11.65 -5.56 -19.53
C VAL A 585 12.68 -5.67 -18.40
N ASP A 586 13.94 -5.35 -18.70
CA ASP A 586 15.06 -5.47 -17.74
C ASP A 586 15.83 -4.14 -17.62
N PRO A 587 15.27 -3.13 -16.90
CA PRO A 587 15.87 -1.81 -16.78
C PRO A 587 17.29 -1.86 -16.24
N ILE A 588 18.16 -1.03 -16.80
CA ILE A 588 19.55 -0.90 -16.36
C ILE A 588 19.60 0.14 -15.24
N LEU A 589 20.12 -0.25 -14.07
CA LEU A 589 20.29 0.66 -12.94
C LEU A 589 21.69 1.31 -13.01
N PRO A 590 21.79 2.65 -13.02
CA PRO A 590 23.06 3.34 -12.92
C PRO A 590 23.64 3.16 -11.50
N GLY A 591 24.81 2.53 -11.40
CA GLY A 591 25.48 2.29 -10.12
C GLY A 591 24.91 1.11 -9.31
N GLN A 592 25.37 0.99 -8.07
CA GLN A 592 25.02 -0.12 -7.18
C GLN A 592 23.82 0.26 -6.29
N ILE A 593 22.61 -0.15 -6.70
CA ILE A 593 21.40 -0.07 -5.87
C ILE A 593 21.26 -1.39 -5.10
N LEU A 594 21.36 -1.31 -3.77
CA LEU A 594 21.26 -2.48 -2.90
C LEU A 594 19.79 -2.85 -2.64
N LEU A 595 19.55 -4.12 -2.31
CA LEU A 595 18.20 -4.64 -2.05
C LEU A 595 17.55 -4.04 -0.79
N ASP A 596 18.35 -3.55 0.15
CA ASP A 596 17.91 -3.19 1.51
C ASP A 596 18.32 -1.77 1.95
N ASN A 597 18.77 -0.94 1.02
CA ASN A 597 19.18 0.42 1.32
C ASN A 597 18.05 1.42 1.07
N VAL A 598 17.23 1.65 2.10
CA VAL A 598 16.08 2.57 2.04
C VAL A 598 16.45 4.02 1.67
N GLU A 599 17.71 4.43 1.81
CA GLU A 599 18.18 5.76 1.36
C GLU A 599 18.19 5.89 -0.17
N GLN A 600 18.17 4.77 -0.92
CA GLN A 600 18.17 4.74 -2.38
C GLN A 600 16.76 4.71 -3.00
N ILE A 601 15.70 4.78 -2.19
CA ILE A 601 14.30 4.75 -2.67
C ILE A 601 14.03 5.86 -3.69
N GLU A 602 14.40 7.10 -3.39
CA GLU A 602 14.14 8.23 -4.31
C GLU A 602 14.92 8.11 -5.62
N GLU A 603 16.10 7.50 -5.58
CA GLU A 603 16.87 7.23 -6.80
C GLU A 603 16.20 6.16 -7.65
N VAL A 604 15.69 5.08 -7.06
CA VAL A 604 14.88 4.07 -7.78
C VAL A 604 13.67 4.73 -8.44
N LYS A 605 12.98 5.61 -7.71
CA LYS A 605 11.80 6.34 -8.21
C LYS A 605 12.16 7.23 -9.40
N ARG A 606 13.26 7.99 -9.30
CA ARG A 606 13.76 8.86 -10.37
C ARG A 606 14.12 8.08 -11.64
N ILE A 607 14.81 6.95 -11.50
CA ILE A 607 15.15 6.09 -12.65
C ILE A 607 13.87 5.53 -13.28
N ALA A 608 12.93 5.07 -12.47
CA ALA A 608 11.68 4.48 -12.95
C ALA A 608 10.78 5.50 -13.67
N GLN A 609 10.76 6.77 -13.22
CA GLN A 609 10.02 7.85 -13.85
C GLN A 609 10.62 8.27 -15.20
N SER A 610 11.94 8.20 -15.33
CA SER A 610 12.67 8.59 -16.55
C SER A 610 12.83 7.45 -17.57
N TYR A 611 12.56 6.21 -17.18
CA TYR A 611 12.68 5.06 -18.07
C TYR A 611 11.80 5.20 -19.32
N ASP A 612 12.34 4.92 -20.51
CA ASP A 612 11.58 4.98 -21.75
C ASP A 612 10.62 3.78 -21.86
N LEU A 613 9.35 4.06 -22.17
CA LEU A 613 8.30 3.05 -22.29
C LEU A 613 7.94 2.73 -23.74
N GLU A 614 8.57 3.36 -24.73
CA GLU A 614 8.12 3.29 -26.13
C GLU A 614 8.05 1.85 -26.68
N GLU A 615 9.07 1.03 -26.40
CA GLU A 615 9.07 -0.38 -26.78
C GLU A 615 7.91 -1.14 -26.13
N ILE A 616 7.66 -0.88 -24.85
CA ILE A 616 6.59 -1.52 -24.08
C ILE A 616 5.23 -1.07 -24.63
N ARG A 617 5.04 0.21 -24.95
CA ARG A 617 3.80 0.75 -25.51
C ARG A 617 3.47 0.10 -26.84
N LYS A 618 4.46 0.00 -27.74
CA LYS A 618 4.30 -0.64 -29.05
C LYS A 618 3.86 -2.10 -28.86
N TRP A 619 4.55 -2.82 -27.98
CA TRP A 619 4.23 -4.21 -27.68
C TRP A 619 2.84 -4.38 -27.07
N MET A 620 2.43 -3.50 -26.14
CA MET A 620 1.11 -3.53 -25.51
C MET A 620 -0.01 -3.35 -26.55
N ARG A 621 0.13 -2.42 -27.50
CA ARG A 621 -0.86 -2.23 -28.58
C ARG A 621 -0.95 -3.42 -29.53
N GLU A 622 0.19 -4.08 -29.79
CA GLU A 622 0.25 -5.18 -30.75
C GLU A 622 -0.24 -6.51 -30.14
N TYR A 623 0.18 -6.82 -28.92
CA TYR A 623 -0.03 -8.13 -28.30
C TYR A 623 -0.97 -8.12 -27.11
N TRP A 624 -0.99 -7.04 -26.31
CA TRP A 624 -1.79 -7.01 -25.08
C TRP A 624 -3.26 -6.71 -25.33
N GLU A 625 -3.59 -5.64 -26.04
CA GLU A 625 -5.00 -5.20 -26.24
C GLU A 625 -5.89 -6.23 -26.95
#